data_AF-A0A1H2BY79-F1
#
_entry.id   AF-A0A1H2BY79-F1
#
_cell.length_a   1.000
_cell.length_b   1.000
_cell.length_c   1.000
_cell.angle_alpha   90.00
_cell.angle_beta   90.00
_cell.angle_gamma   90.00
#
_symmetry.space_group_name_H-M   'P 1'
#
loop_
_entity.id
_entity.type
_entity.pdbx_description
1 polymer ?
#
loop_
_entity_poly.entity_id
_entity_poly.type
_entity_poly.pdbx_seq_one_letter_code
_entity_poly.pdbx_strand_id
1 'polypeptide(L)'
;MRTPTKVKSREIDVWGYKQFYTHESRRIVFGIQLLIECKNPKSPYVIVGRAAKDTEKARVPFGAKFYAHEGISIPIPPVPPSTASRGSTRRSVWSVLDLASAPGSPSADSFIGNQLVVMERKKEWIADNDHMFNGIVMPMAKAVQSVSKRTVARGVFNPDTNFSLNRLTLPILVTSNDIFEVDTEADVLEAHSKPWSNVTRHIKTDKMDLQLRIDVVQAKHLDSFLDERFFALGEEIAARVEKCPEVLTVTSSEDFPAGAQLGHLDLSSPIK
;
A
#
# COMPACT_ATOMS: atom_id res chain seq x y z
N MET A 1 16.87 0.84 40.54
CA MET A 1 16.19 1.66 39.51
C MET A 1 16.91 1.42 38.18
N ARG A 2 16.32 0.68 37.23
CA ARG A 2 16.91 0.50 35.90
C ARG A 2 16.70 1.78 35.09
N THR A 3 17.77 2.40 34.65
CA THR A 3 17.75 3.53 33.72
C THR A 3 16.95 3.14 32.47
N PRO A 4 16.00 3.96 31.99
CA PRO A 4 15.31 3.67 30.74
C PRO A 4 16.37 3.57 29.64
N THR A 5 16.47 2.41 28.99
CA THR A 5 17.33 2.26 27.82
C THR A 5 16.88 3.29 26.78
N LYS A 6 17.78 4.20 26.40
CA LYS A 6 17.56 5.16 25.31
C LYS A 6 17.00 4.38 24.12
N VAL A 7 15.72 4.60 23.82
CA VAL A 7 15.09 4.00 22.65
C VAL A 7 15.85 4.54 21.45
N LYS A 8 16.62 3.68 20.76
CA LYS A 8 17.27 4.04 19.51
C LYS A 8 16.16 4.33 18.50
N SER A 9 15.86 5.61 18.31
CA SER A 9 15.11 6.08 17.15
C SER A 9 15.98 5.80 15.93
N ARG A 10 15.44 5.10 14.93
CA ARG A 10 16.06 4.97 13.62
C ARG A 10 15.28 5.85 12.66
N GLU A 11 16.01 6.67 11.93
CA GLU A 11 15.51 7.59 10.92
C GLU A 11 15.26 6.81 9.61
N ILE A 12 14.28 7.26 8.83
CA ILE A 12 14.08 6.82 7.45
C ILE A 12 14.93 7.73 6.59
N ASP A 13 15.71 7.18 5.66
CA ASP A 13 16.70 7.94 4.89
C ASP A 13 16.07 9.08 4.09
N VAL A 14 14.94 8.83 3.41
CA VAL A 14 14.22 9.85 2.64
C VAL A 14 12.71 9.74 2.82
N TRP A 15 12.05 10.88 3.05
CA TRP A 15 10.61 11.01 3.07
C TRP A 15 10.15 11.94 1.95
N GLY A 16 9.28 11.44 1.08
CA GLY A 16 8.68 12.20 -0.02
C GLY A 16 7.17 12.30 0.13
N TYR A 17 6.60 13.42 -0.31
CA TYR A 17 5.15 13.59 -0.41
C TYR A 17 4.80 14.36 -1.68
N LYS A 18 3.84 13.85 -2.44
CA LYS A 18 3.22 14.57 -3.55
C LYS A 18 1.71 14.60 -3.37
N GLN A 19 1.16 15.80 -3.47
CA GLN A 19 -0.27 16.01 -3.62
C GLN A 19 -0.65 15.83 -5.09
N PHE A 20 -1.66 15.01 -5.35
CA PHE A 20 -2.18 14.74 -6.69
C PHE A 20 -3.55 15.38 -6.92
N TYR A 21 -4.30 15.65 -5.85
CA TYR A 21 -5.67 16.10 -5.98
C TYR A 21 -6.08 17.05 -4.85
N THR A 22 -6.90 18.04 -5.18
CA THR A 22 -7.54 18.93 -4.21
C THR A 22 -8.92 19.33 -4.71
N HIS A 23 -9.93 19.17 -3.85
CA HIS A 23 -11.29 19.63 -4.09
C HIS A 23 -11.65 20.66 -3.03
N GLU A 24 -11.58 21.95 -3.37
CA GLU A 24 -11.75 23.04 -2.41
C GLU A 24 -13.14 23.05 -1.75
N SER A 25 -14.21 22.96 -2.53
CA SER A 25 -15.57 23.04 -1.98
C SER A 25 -15.96 21.86 -1.09
N ARG A 26 -15.37 20.68 -1.30
CA ARG A 26 -15.54 19.49 -0.43
C ARG A 26 -14.40 19.33 0.57
N ARG A 27 -13.42 20.25 0.54
CA ARG A 27 -12.21 20.26 1.35
C ARG A 27 -11.48 18.91 1.33
N ILE A 28 -11.26 18.35 0.15
CA ILE A 28 -10.56 17.06 0.00
C ILE A 28 -9.14 17.34 -0.46
N VAL A 29 -8.17 16.64 0.13
CA VAL A 29 -6.81 16.54 -0.41
C VAL A 29 -6.45 15.07 -0.52
N PHE A 30 -5.93 14.66 -1.68
CA PHE A 30 -5.29 13.37 -1.85
C PHE A 30 -3.84 13.51 -2.30
N GLY A 31 -2.97 12.71 -1.68
CA GLY A 31 -1.57 12.60 -2.05
C GLY A 31 -1.00 11.22 -1.74
N ILE A 32 0.17 10.96 -2.31
CA ILE A 32 0.97 9.77 -2.02
C ILE A 32 2.23 10.20 -1.30
N GLN A 33 2.57 9.48 -0.23
CA GLN A 33 3.84 9.63 0.47
C GLN A 33 4.73 8.41 0.28
N LEU A 34 6.01 8.66 0.09
CA LEU A 34 7.06 7.66 -0.05
C LEU A 34 7.90 7.63 1.22
N LEU A 35 8.08 6.44 1.79
CA LEU A 35 9.02 6.19 2.87
C LEU A 35 10.17 5.36 2.29
N ILE A 36 11.31 6.01 2.06
CA ILE A 36 12.41 5.43 1.29
C ILE A 36 13.58 5.12 2.22
N GLU A 37 13.98 3.87 2.26
CA GLU A 37 15.25 3.44 2.83
C GLU A 37 16.23 3.19 1.68
N CYS A 38 17.45 3.71 1.81
CA CYS A 38 18.51 3.50 0.84
C CYS A 38 19.52 2.49 1.40
N LYS A 39 19.92 1.53 0.56
CA LYS A 39 20.97 0.57 0.89
C LYS A 39 21.97 0.45 -0.24
N ASN A 40 23.24 0.39 0.11
CA ASN A 40 24.34 0.13 -0.80
C ASN A 40 25.01 -1.18 -0.42
N PRO A 41 24.32 -2.34 -0.53
CA PRO A 41 24.94 -3.62 -0.21
C PRO A 41 26.07 -3.89 -1.20
N LYS A 42 27.04 -4.73 -0.84
CA LYS A 42 28.08 -5.21 -1.77
C LYS A 42 27.61 -6.36 -2.66
N SER A 43 26.49 -6.96 -2.29
CA SER A 43 25.93 -8.17 -2.86
C SER A 43 24.50 -7.91 -3.35
N PRO A 44 24.01 -8.71 -4.32
CA PRO A 44 22.66 -8.58 -4.81
C PRO A 44 21.63 -8.98 -3.76
N TYR A 45 20.44 -8.41 -3.89
CA TYR A 45 19.26 -8.87 -3.18
C TYR A 45 18.57 -9.96 -3.99
N VAL A 46 18.14 -11.00 -3.29
CA VAL A 46 17.27 -12.03 -3.84
C VAL A 46 15.95 -11.99 -3.09
N ILE A 47 14.88 -11.94 -3.84
CA ILE A 47 13.52 -11.97 -3.33
C ILE A 47 12.95 -13.34 -3.68
N VAL A 48 12.69 -14.12 -2.63
CA VAL A 48 12.11 -15.45 -2.76
C VAL A 48 10.62 -15.32 -2.55
N GLY A 49 9.84 -15.98 -3.40
CA GLY A 49 8.40 -15.86 -3.41
C GLY A 49 7.77 -16.81 -4.40
N ARG A 50 6.63 -16.38 -4.93
CA ARG A 50 5.86 -17.15 -5.91
C ARG A 50 5.05 -16.25 -6.82
N ALA A 51 4.55 -16.81 -7.91
CA ALA A 51 3.52 -16.19 -8.72
C ALA A 51 2.31 -15.74 -7.86
N ALA A 52 1.81 -14.55 -8.16
CA ALA A 52 0.63 -13.97 -7.53
C ALA A 52 -0.63 -14.68 -8.03
N LYS A 53 -1.49 -15.12 -7.11
CA LYS A 53 -2.80 -15.70 -7.45
C LYS A 53 -3.80 -14.59 -7.76
N ASP A 54 -4.80 -14.88 -8.58
CA ASP A 54 -5.81 -13.87 -8.96
C ASP A 54 -6.58 -13.33 -7.74
N THR A 55 -6.83 -14.19 -6.75
CA THR A 55 -7.44 -13.78 -5.47
C THR A 55 -6.59 -12.80 -4.66
N GLU A 56 -5.28 -12.74 -4.90
CA GLU A 56 -4.36 -11.82 -4.24
C GLU A 56 -4.24 -10.51 -5.00
N LYS A 57 -4.27 -10.55 -6.33
CA LYS A 57 -4.35 -9.36 -7.19
C LYS A 57 -5.60 -8.54 -6.92
N ALA A 58 -6.72 -9.21 -6.61
CA ALA A 58 -7.97 -8.54 -6.25
C ALA A 58 -7.98 -7.89 -4.85
N ARG A 59 -6.97 -8.14 -4.01
CA ARG A 59 -6.92 -7.59 -2.65
C ARG A 59 -6.24 -6.22 -2.61
N VAL A 60 -6.60 -5.45 -1.59
CA VAL A 60 -5.88 -4.22 -1.24
C VAL A 60 -4.44 -4.59 -0.89
N PRO A 61 -3.42 -4.01 -1.54
CA PRO A 61 -2.03 -4.27 -1.21
C PRO A 61 -1.76 -3.94 0.26
N PHE A 62 -0.95 -4.77 0.92
CA PHE A 62 -0.62 -4.58 2.32
C PHE A 62 0.08 -3.25 2.56
N GLY A 63 -0.45 -2.42 3.46
CA GLY A 63 0.07 -1.08 3.73
C GLY A 63 -0.55 0.04 2.87
N ALA A 64 -1.29 -0.30 1.81
CA ALA A 64 -2.09 0.67 1.06
C ALA A 64 -3.37 1.03 1.85
N LYS A 65 -3.28 2.04 2.71
CA LYS A 65 -4.40 2.53 3.52
C LYS A 65 -4.74 3.97 3.19
N PHE A 66 -6.01 4.25 2.92
CA PHE A 66 -6.56 5.60 2.98
C PHE A 66 -6.92 5.89 4.44
N TYR A 67 -6.06 6.61 5.15
CA TYR A 67 -6.11 6.70 6.61
C TYR A 67 -7.33 7.41 7.21
N ALA A 68 -8.14 8.09 6.40
CA ALA A 68 -9.43 8.66 6.83
C ALA A 68 -10.62 7.72 6.61
N HIS A 69 -10.45 6.60 5.88
CA HIS A 69 -11.54 5.71 5.47
C HIS A 69 -11.13 4.24 5.63
N GLU A 70 -11.42 3.64 6.78
CA GLU A 70 -11.28 2.19 6.97
C GLU A 70 -12.26 1.37 6.10
N GLY A 71 -13.24 2.05 5.50
CA GLY A 71 -14.13 1.50 4.48
C GLY A 71 -15.37 2.39 4.32
N ILE A 72 -15.91 2.42 3.12
CA ILE A 72 -17.12 3.12 2.73
C ILE A 72 -18.28 2.17 2.92
N SER A 73 -19.28 2.61 3.68
CA SER A 73 -20.53 1.86 3.82
C SER A 73 -21.44 2.17 2.63
N ILE A 74 -21.72 1.14 1.83
CA ILE A 74 -22.58 1.22 0.65
C ILE A 74 -23.94 0.59 1.01
N PRO A 75 -25.06 1.31 0.84
CA PRO A 75 -26.39 0.75 1.05
C PRO A 75 -26.65 -0.44 0.12
N ILE A 76 -27.21 -1.52 0.65
CA ILE A 76 -27.70 -2.67 -0.14
C ILE A 76 -29.12 -2.34 -0.60
N PRO A 77 -29.42 -2.36 -1.91
CA PRO A 77 -30.77 -2.12 -2.39
C PRO A 77 -31.73 -3.18 -1.82
N PRO A 78 -32.96 -2.81 -1.41
CA PRO A 78 -33.92 -3.79 -0.92
C PRO A 78 -34.30 -4.77 -2.04
N VAL A 79 -34.33 -6.06 -1.72
CA VAL A 79 -34.76 -7.12 -2.65
C VAL A 79 -36.26 -7.36 -2.45
N PRO A 80 -37.13 -7.17 -3.48
CA PRO A 80 -38.55 -7.50 -3.39
C PRO A 80 -38.77 -9.00 -3.10
N PRO A 81 -39.77 -9.42 -2.29
CA PRO A 81 -40.87 -8.64 -1.70
C PRO A 81 -40.55 -8.12 -0.28
N SER A 82 -39.29 -8.18 0.14
CA SER A 82 -38.87 -7.80 1.49
C SER A 82 -38.81 -6.27 1.64
N THR A 83 -39.55 -5.73 2.61
CA THR A 83 -39.34 -4.37 3.15
C THR A 83 -38.22 -4.32 4.19
N ALA A 84 -37.59 -5.47 4.49
CA ALA A 84 -36.53 -5.62 5.47
C ALA A 84 -35.21 -6.02 4.80
N SER A 85 -34.38 -5.02 4.49
CA SER A 85 -33.11 -4.81 5.19
C SER A 85 -32.50 -3.49 4.70
N ARG A 86 -32.31 -2.53 5.61
CA ARG A 86 -31.41 -1.39 5.41
C ARG A 86 -29.97 -1.86 5.67
N GLY A 87 -29.56 -2.94 5.02
CA GLY A 87 -28.20 -3.44 5.16
C GLY A 87 -27.23 -2.49 4.47
N SER A 88 -26.05 -2.30 5.04
CA SER A 88 -24.93 -1.67 4.34
C SER A 88 -23.79 -2.66 4.23
N THR A 89 -23.17 -2.76 3.05
CA THR A 89 -21.90 -3.48 2.89
C THR A 89 -20.75 -2.50 3.02
N ARG A 90 -19.66 -2.90 3.71
CA ARG A 90 -18.47 -2.05 3.83
C ARG A 90 -17.48 -2.45 2.75
N ARG A 91 -17.12 -1.51 1.87
CA ARG A 91 -16.09 -1.71 0.83
C ARG A 91 -14.92 -0.77 1.08
N SER A 92 -13.71 -1.19 0.74
CA SER A 92 -12.53 -0.31 0.82
C SER A 92 -12.59 0.75 -0.29
N VAL A 93 -11.96 1.91 -0.07
CA VAL A 93 -11.71 2.92 -1.14
C VAL A 93 -11.06 2.27 -2.35
N TRP A 94 -10.11 1.35 -2.11
CA TRP A 94 -9.45 0.56 -3.16
C TRP A 94 -10.43 -0.19 -4.06
N SER A 95 -11.44 -0.83 -3.47
CA SER A 95 -12.46 -1.57 -4.22
C SER A 95 -13.47 -0.64 -4.90
N VAL A 96 -13.86 0.46 -4.25
CA VAL A 96 -14.82 1.42 -4.84
C VAL A 96 -14.21 2.16 -6.02
N LEU A 97 -12.92 2.46 -5.96
CA LEU A 97 -12.20 3.09 -7.06
C LEU A 97 -11.60 2.08 -8.04
N ASP A 98 -11.87 0.77 -7.90
CA ASP A 98 -11.30 -0.31 -8.73
C ASP A 98 -9.76 -0.24 -8.88
N LEU A 99 -9.05 0.14 -7.82
CA LEU A 99 -7.59 0.39 -7.89
C LEU A 99 -6.77 -0.88 -8.11
N ALA A 100 -7.37 -2.06 -8.05
CA ALA A 100 -6.68 -3.30 -8.41
C ALA A 100 -6.26 -3.31 -9.90
N SER A 101 -7.07 -2.71 -10.76
CA SER A 101 -6.85 -2.60 -12.22
C SER A 101 -6.13 -1.32 -12.64
N ALA A 102 -5.88 -0.39 -11.72
CA ALA A 102 -5.31 0.92 -12.03
C ALA A 102 -3.86 0.81 -12.55
N PRO A 103 -3.46 1.66 -13.52
CA PRO A 103 -2.06 1.83 -13.87
C PRO A 103 -1.20 2.12 -12.63
N GLY A 104 -0.01 1.50 -12.57
CA GLY A 104 0.90 1.61 -11.44
C GLY A 104 0.45 0.91 -10.15
N SER A 105 -0.68 0.20 -10.17
CA SER A 105 -1.20 -0.47 -8.99
C SER A 105 -0.31 -1.63 -8.52
N PRO A 106 0.02 -1.71 -7.21
CA PRO A 106 0.72 -2.87 -6.65
C PRO A 106 -0.07 -4.18 -6.71
N SER A 107 -1.37 -4.11 -6.95
CA SER A 107 -2.23 -5.27 -7.20
C SER A 107 -1.94 -5.94 -8.56
N ALA A 108 -1.37 -5.21 -9.52
CA ALA A 108 -1.07 -5.74 -10.85
C ALA A 108 0.20 -6.62 -10.88
N ASP A 109 0.95 -6.69 -9.79
CA ASP A 109 2.18 -7.48 -9.73
C ASP A 109 1.90 -8.98 -9.94
N SER A 110 2.69 -9.60 -10.80
CA SER A 110 2.61 -11.04 -11.09
C SER A 110 3.35 -11.90 -10.07
N PHE A 111 4.09 -11.30 -9.14
CA PHE A 111 4.94 -11.97 -8.17
C PHE A 111 4.72 -11.42 -6.76
N ILE A 112 4.76 -12.28 -5.75
CA ILE A 112 4.67 -11.91 -4.34
C ILE A 112 5.89 -12.46 -3.62
N GLY A 113 6.81 -11.58 -3.25
CA GLY A 113 7.95 -11.92 -2.42
C GLY A 113 7.53 -12.09 -0.97
N ASN A 114 8.02 -13.15 -0.32
CA ASN A 114 7.84 -13.38 1.12
C ASN A 114 9.16 -13.36 1.89
N GLN A 115 10.31 -13.49 1.21
CA GLN A 115 11.64 -13.36 1.77
C GLN A 115 12.48 -12.36 0.96
N LEU A 116 13.21 -11.49 1.67
CA LEU A 116 14.27 -10.65 1.12
C LEU A 116 15.59 -11.11 1.74
N VAL A 117 16.54 -11.57 0.93
CA VAL A 117 17.86 -12.04 1.38
C VAL A 117 18.98 -11.35 0.63
N VAL A 118 20.13 -11.21 1.29
CA VAL A 118 21.40 -10.86 0.64
C VAL A 118 22.15 -12.14 0.31
N MET A 119 22.69 -12.23 -0.90
CA MET A 119 23.58 -13.33 -1.27
C MET A 119 25.04 -12.98 -1.02
N GLU A 120 25.62 -13.53 0.03
CA GLU A 120 27.03 -13.33 0.35
C GLU A 120 27.88 -14.51 -0.13
N ARG A 121 28.99 -14.20 -0.81
CA ARG A 121 30.03 -15.18 -1.11
C ARG A 121 31.07 -15.19 0.01
N LYS A 122 31.03 -16.21 0.87
CA LYS A 122 32.12 -16.52 1.82
C LYS A 122 32.92 -17.70 1.27
N LYS A 123 33.21 -18.73 2.07
CA LYS A 123 33.73 -20.02 1.57
C LYS A 123 32.70 -20.75 0.71
N GLU A 124 31.42 -20.58 1.03
CA GLU A 124 30.25 -21.04 0.29
C GLU A 124 29.32 -19.84 0.01
N TRP A 125 28.31 -20.03 -0.83
CA TRP A 125 27.22 -19.06 -0.98
C TRP A 125 26.29 -19.15 0.23
N ILE A 126 25.98 -18.00 0.82
CA ILE A 126 25.10 -17.90 1.98
C ILE A 126 23.99 -16.90 1.64
N ALA A 127 22.75 -17.30 1.89
CA ALA A 127 21.60 -16.41 1.89
C ALA A 127 21.37 -15.90 3.32
N ASP A 128 21.49 -14.59 3.53
CA ASP A 128 21.32 -13.96 4.84
C ASP A 128 20.05 -13.09 4.87
N ASN A 129 19.16 -13.36 5.81
CA ASN A 129 17.96 -12.57 6.10
C ASN A 129 18.05 -11.79 7.43
N ASP A 130 18.95 -12.14 8.34
CA ASP A 130 18.94 -11.67 9.72
C ASP A 130 19.14 -10.15 9.80
N HIS A 131 20.05 -9.65 8.97
CA HIS A 131 20.29 -8.23 8.84
C HIS A 131 19.20 -7.48 8.08
N MET A 132 18.41 -8.16 7.23
CA MET A 132 17.34 -7.52 6.46
C MET A 132 16.16 -7.16 7.35
N PHE A 133 15.79 -8.07 8.25
CA PHE A 133 14.66 -7.83 9.15
C PHE A 133 14.92 -6.63 10.07
N ASN A 134 16.06 -6.64 10.76
CA ASN A 134 16.41 -5.59 11.71
C ASN A 134 16.91 -4.31 11.04
N GLY A 135 17.52 -4.42 9.86
CA GLY A 135 18.13 -3.31 9.12
C GLY A 135 17.17 -2.55 8.22
N ILE A 136 16.10 -3.18 7.75
CA ILE A 136 15.20 -2.62 6.72
C ILE A 136 13.74 -2.77 7.13
N VAL A 137 13.27 -4.00 7.34
CA VAL A 137 11.85 -4.30 7.54
C VAL A 137 11.30 -3.62 8.79
N MET A 138 11.96 -3.77 9.93
CA MET A 138 11.50 -3.19 11.20
C MET A 138 11.54 -1.65 11.23
N PRO A 139 12.60 -0.97 10.73
CA PRO A 139 12.58 0.48 10.53
C PRO A 139 11.39 0.96 9.70
N MET A 140 11.15 0.37 8.52
CA MET A 140 10.02 0.73 7.67
C MET A 140 8.68 0.48 8.35
N ALA A 141 8.53 -0.65 9.03
CA ALA A 141 7.31 -1.00 9.77
C ALA A 141 6.97 0.05 10.85
N LYS A 142 7.98 0.51 11.59
CA LYS A 142 7.82 1.58 12.58
C LYS A 142 7.46 2.91 11.93
N ALA A 143 8.07 3.25 10.80
CA ALA A 143 7.76 4.47 10.07
C ALA A 143 6.32 4.46 9.55
N VAL A 144 5.90 3.38 8.88
CA VAL A 144 4.51 3.18 8.43
C VAL A 144 3.55 3.26 9.60
N GLN A 145 3.84 2.61 10.73
CA GLN A 145 2.98 2.67 11.90
C GLN A 145 2.90 4.08 12.50
N SER A 146 4.01 4.82 12.55
CA SER A 146 4.08 6.20 13.04
C SER A 146 3.22 7.14 12.20
N VAL A 147 3.37 7.05 10.88
CA VAL A 147 2.58 7.81 9.89
C VAL A 147 1.09 7.45 10.01
N SER A 148 0.78 6.17 10.20
CA SER A 148 -0.59 5.69 10.40
C SER A 148 -1.23 6.32 11.64
N LYS A 149 -0.54 6.26 12.79
CA LYS A 149 -1.04 6.79 14.07
C LYS A 149 -1.23 8.30 14.05
N ARG A 150 -0.33 9.06 13.42
CA ARG A 150 -0.45 10.52 13.30
C ARG A 150 -1.66 10.95 12.48
N THR A 151 -2.09 10.13 11.53
CA THR A 151 -3.22 10.46 10.67
C THR A 151 -4.56 10.19 11.36
N VAL A 152 -4.66 9.12 12.16
CA VAL A 152 -5.86 8.79 12.96
C VAL A 152 -6.05 9.75 14.15
N ALA A 153 -4.97 10.36 14.66
CA ALA A 153 -5.03 11.25 15.82
C ALA A 153 -5.61 12.66 15.52
N ARG A 154 -5.95 12.99 14.28
CA ARG A 154 -6.71 14.20 13.95
C ARG A 154 -8.19 13.83 13.90
N GLY A 155 -9.00 14.49 14.73
CA GLY A 155 -10.38 14.12 15.04
C GLY A 155 -11.31 13.96 13.83
N VAL A 156 -12.54 13.52 14.12
CA VAL A 156 -13.63 13.31 13.15
C VAL A 156 -13.62 14.40 12.08
N PHE A 157 -13.56 14.01 10.80
CA PHE A 157 -13.66 14.92 9.68
C PHE A 157 -14.91 15.79 9.84
N ASN A 158 -14.73 17.10 9.87
CA ASN A 158 -15.82 18.06 9.84
C ASN A 158 -15.66 18.90 8.55
N PRO A 159 -16.55 18.73 7.57
CA PRO A 159 -16.47 19.41 6.28
C PRO A 159 -16.57 20.94 6.39
N ASP A 160 -17.13 21.47 7.48
CA ASP A 160 -17.26 22.91 7.70
C ASP A 160 -15.95 23.54 8.20
N THR A 161 -15.06 22.76 8.82
CA THR A 161 -13.90 23.31 9.53
C THR A 161 -12.55 22.79 9.04
N ASN A 162 -12.48 21.58 8.47
CA ASN A 162 -11.22 20.91 8.15
C ASN A 162 -11.21 20.23 6.78
N PHE A 163 -10.02 20.02 6.23
CA PHE A 163 -9.82 19.20 5.03
C PHE A 163 -9.78 17.70 5.38
N SER A 164 -10.40 16.87 4.54
CA SER A 164 -10.20 15.42 4.52
C SER A 164 -8.84 15.13 3.88
N LEU A 165 -7.85 14.78 4.72
CA LEU A 165 -6.48 14.51 4.30
C LEU A 165 -6.28 13.03 4.01
N ASN A 166 -6.33 12.67 2.73
CA ASN A 166 -6.18 11.32 2.24
C ASN A 166 -4.74 11.07 1.77
N ARG A 167 -4.07 10.11 2.40
CA ARG A 167 -2.68 9.76 2.07
C ARG A 167 -2.55 8.28 1.83
N LEU A 168 -1.98 7.91 0.69
CA LEU A 168 -1.48 6.57 0.43
C LEU A 168 0.01 6.52 0.80
N THR A 169 0.41 5.55 1.62
CA THR A 169 1.83 5.36 2.00
C THR A 169 2.44 4.21 1.22
N LEU A 170 3.55 4.46 0.51
CA LEU A 170 4.30 3.45 -0.21
C LEU A 170 5.73 3.35 0.37
N PRO A 171 6.06 2.26 1.09
CA PRO A 171 7.42 1.98 1.54
C PRO A 171 8.28 1.46 0.38
N ILE A 172 9.45 2.05 0.19
CA ILE A 172 10.37 1.69 -0.89
C ILE A 172 11.77 1.43 -0.31
N LEU A 173 12.39 0.32 -0.72
CA LEU A 173 13.80 0.06 -0.51
C LEU A 173 14.54 0.35 -1.82
N VAL A 174 15.40 1.36 -1.84
CA VAL A 174 16.27 1.64 -2.99
C VAL A 174 17.63 1.00 -2.76
N THR A 175 18.08 0.20 -3.74
CA THR A 175 19.37 -0.49 -3.69
C THR A 175 20.26 -0.14 -4.87
N SER A 176 21.56 0.00 -4.65
CA SER A 176 22.53 0.19 -5.73
C SER A 176 22.82 -1.07 -6.56
N ASN A 177 22.45 -2.24 -6.03
CA ASN A 177 22.85 -3.55 -6.55
C ASN A 177 21.70 -4.29 -7.22
N ASP A 178 22.03 -5.37 -7.94
CA ASP A 178 21.03 -6.14 -8.66
C ASP A 178 20.01 -6.80 -7.72
N ILE A 179 18.79 -6.90 -8.23
CA ILE A 179 17.65 -7.57 -7.62
C ILE A 179 17.31 -8.78 -8.47
N PHE A 180 17.14 -9.92 -7.82
CA PHE A 180 16.65 -11.15 -8.44
C PHE A 180 15.35 -11.62 -7.78
N GLU A 181 14.43 -12.15 -8.58
CA GLU A 181 13.28 -12.92 -8.12
C GLU A 181 13.56 -14.42 -8.27
N VAL A 182 13.13 -15.21 -7.30
CA VAL A 182 13.10 -16.68 -7.37
C VAL A 182 11.70 -17.15 -7.01
N ASP A 183 11.03 -17.79 -7.96
CA ASP A 183 9.74 -18.44 -7.76
C ASP A 183 9.95 -19.87 -7.26
N THR A 184 9.54 -20.15 -6.02
CA THR A 184 9.68 -21.47 -5.41
C THR A 184 8.62 -22.48 -5.84
N GLU A 185 7.58 -22.03 -6.54
CA GLU A 185 6.50 -22.88 -7.07
C GLU A 185 6.70 -23.21 -8.56
N ALA A 186 7.72 -22.65 -9.22
CA ALA A 186 8.03 -22.95 -10.61
C ALA A 186 8.66 -24.34 -10.79
N ASP A 187 8.38 -24.99 -11.93
CA ASP A 187 8.94 -26.31 -12.27
C ASP A 187 10.48 -26.30 -12.33
N VAL A 188 11.06 -25.15 -12.74
CA VAL A 188 12.50 -24.91 -12.77
C VAL A 188 12.81 -23.71 -11.90
N LEU A 189 13.69 -23.90 -10.91
CA LEU A 189 14.14 -22.83 -10.02
C LEU A 189 15.20 -21.98 -10.73
N GLU A 190 14.78 -20.81 -11.22
CA GLU A 190 15.65 -19.83 -11.85
C GLU A 190 15.62 -18.49 -11.11
N ALA A 191 16.75 -17.79 -11.16
CA ALA A 191 16.88 -16.43 -10.65
C ALA A 191 16.71 -15.43 -11.80
N HIS A 192 15.65 -14.64 -11.77
CA HIS A 192 15.38 -13.65 -12.80
C HIS A 192 15.76 -12.25 -12.32
N SER A 193 16.64 -11.57 -13.06
CA SER A 193 16.96 -10.17 -12.75
C SER A 193 15.75 -9.28 -13.00
N LYS A 194 15.50 -8.33 -12.09
CA LYS A 194 14.36 -7.41 -12.16
C LYS A 194 14.78 -5.98 -11.83
N PRO A 195 14.21 -4.96 -12.52
CA PRO A 195 14.49 -3.56 -12.21
C PRO A 195 13.91 -3.16 -10.84
N TRP A 196 12.78 -3.77 -10.46
CA TRP A 196 12.17 -3.70 -9.15
C TRP A 196 11.31 -4.95 -8.90
N SER A 197 10.99 -5.20 -7.65
CA SER A 197 10.12 -6.28 -7.19
C SER A 197 9.50 -5.89 -5.85
N ASN A 198 8.78 -6.79 -5.18
CA ASN A 198 8.15 -6.53 -3.91
C ASN A 198 8.40 -7.63 -2.88
N VAL A 199 8.43 -7.24 -1.62
CA VAL A 199 8.42 -8.17 -0.49
C VAL A 199 7.30 -7.80 0.48
N THR A 200 6.52 -8.80 0.86
CA THR A 200 5.47 -8.69 1.87
C THR A 200 5.91 -9.39 3.14
N ARG A 201 5.70 -8.74 4.29
CA ARG A 201 5.97 -9.27 5.62
C ARG A 201 4.79 -9.05 6.54
N HIS A 202 4.40 -10.09 7.27
CA HIS A 202 3.54 -9.93 8.45
C HIS A 202 4.42 -9.73 9.68
N ILE A 203 4.25 -8.59 10.34
CA ILE A 203 5.00 -8.21 11.53
C ILE A 203 4.04 -8.22 12.70
N LYS A 204 4.24 -9.16 13.61
CA LYS A 204 3.45 -9.31 14.83
C LYS A 204 4.35 -9.27 16.06
N THR A 205 4.19 -8.23 16.85
CA THR A 205 4.86 -8.00 18.14
C THR A 205 3.84 -7.54 19.19
N ASP A 206 4.27 -7.38 20.43
CA ASP A 206 3.49 -6.78 21.51
C ASP A 206 2.96 -5.37 21.20
N LYS A 207 3.64 -4.65 20.30
CA LYS A 207 3.36 -3.23 19.98
C LYS A 207 2.88 -2.99 18.55
N MET A 208 2.87 -4.02 17.71
CA MET A 208 2.61 -3.88 16.28
C MET A 208 2.01 -5.16 15.71
N ASP A 209 0.87 -5.04 15.03
CA ASP A 209 0.33 -6.05 14.13
C ASP A 209 0.08 -5.36 12.78
N LEU A 210 0.93 -5.64 11.81
CA LEU A 210 1.00 -4.93 10.53
C LEU A 210 1.44 -5.90 9.44
N GLN A 211 0.72 -5.91 8.32
CA GLN A 211 1.24 -6.45 7.07
C GLN A 211 1.87 -5.30 6.28
N LEU A 212 3.16 -5.43 6.01
CA LEU A 212 3.98 -4.44 5.34
C LEU A 212 4.39 -4.98 3.97
N ARG A 213 4.05 -4.24 2.93
CA ARG A 213 4.64 -4.41 1.60
C ARG A 213 5.74 -3.36 1.41
N ILE A 214 6.87 -3.80 0.87
CA ILE A 214 8.00 -2.95 0.50
C ILE A 214 8.28 -3.21 -0.97
N ASP A 215 8.24 -2.18 -1.80
CA ASP A 215 8.76 -2.29 -3.16
C ASP A 215 10.28 -2.09 -3.11
N VAL A 216 11.03 -3.03 -3.68
CA VAL A 216 12.50 -3.01 -3.74
C VAL A 216 12.90 -2.60 -5.14
N VAL A 217 13.66 -1.52 -5.26
CA VAL A 217 13.93 -0.83 -6.52
C VAL A 217 15.43 -0.68 -6.73
N GLN A 218 15.93 -1.09 -7.88
CA GLN A 218 17.32 -0.80 -8.25
C GLN A 218 17.45 0.70 -8.53
N ALA A 219 18.48 1.35 -7.99
CA ALA A 219 18.67 2.79 -8.04
C ALA A 219 18.69 3.32 -9.48
N LYS A 220 19.31 2.60 -10.42
CA LYS A 220 19.33 2.96 -11.84
C LYS A 220 17.96 2.93 -12.53
N HIS A 221 16.96 2.31 -11.90
CA HIS A 221 15.58 2.20 -12.37
C HIS A 221 14.59 3.00 -11.52
N LEU A 222 15.07 3.81 -10.58
CA LEU A 222 14.21 4.58 -9.68
C LEU A 222 13.30 5.54 -10.45
N ASP A 223 13.80 6.24 -11.46
CA ASP A 223 13.01 7.18 -12.25
C ASP A 223 11.86 6.47 -12.98
N SER A 224 12.16 5.37 -13.68
CA SER A 224 11.14 4.54 -14.35
C SER A 224 10.13 3.97 -13.36
N PHE A 225 10.58 3.52 -12.19
CA PHE A 225 9.68 3.06 -11.13
C PHE A 225 8.75 4.19 -10.66
N LEU A 226 9.26 5.41 -10.45
CA LEU A 226 8.44 6.54 -10.03
C LEU A 226 7.40 6.90 -11.10
N ASP A 227 7.77 6.88 -12.37
CA ASP A 227 6.84 7.15 -13.48
C ASP A 227 5.76 6.06 -13.58
N GLU A 228 6.18 4.80 -13.69
CA GLU A 228 5.28 3.67 -13.95
C GLU A 228 4.41 3.27 -12.75
N ARG A 229 4.86 3.56 -11.52
CA ARG A 229 4.16 3.17 -10.29
C ARG A 229 3.59 4.35 -9.55
N PHE A 230 4.43 5.33 -9.21
CA PHE A 230 4.03 6.39 -8.30
C PHE A 230 3.18 7.46 -8.99
N PHE A 231 3.65 8.01 -10.12
CA PHE A 231 2.90 9.02 -10.86
C PHE A 231 1.68 8.43 -11.54
N ALA A 232 1.83 7.30 -12.26
CA ALA A 232 0.70 6.63 -12.91
C ALA A 232 -0.45 6.30 -11.93
N LEU A 233 -0.13 5.74 -10.75
CA LEU A 233 -1.16 5.45 -9.74
C LEU A 233 -1.76 6.71 -9.14
N GLY A 234 -0.95 7.73 -8.83
CA GLY A 234 -1.43 8.96 -8.23
C GLY A 234 -2.35 9.76 -9.14
N GLU A 235 -2.01 9.84 -10.43
CA GLU A 235 -2.84 10.47 -11.47
C GLU A 235 -4.13 9.70 -11.70
N GLU A 236 -4.06 8.37 -11.76
CA GLU A 236 -5.27 7.54 -11.93
C GLU A 236 -6.22 7.69 -10.73
N ILE A 237 -5.69 7.65 -9.50
CA ILE A 237 -6.53 7.86 -8.31
C ILE A 237 -7.17 9.25 -8.35
N ALA A 238 -6.40 10.29 -8.68
CA ALA A 238 -6.94 11.64 -8.79
C ALA A 238 -8.06 11.73 -9.84
N ALA A 239 -7.88 11.12 -11.02
CA ALA A 239 -8.87 11.10 -12.08
C ALA A 239 -10.15 10.33 -11.68
N ARG A 240 -10.02 9.22 -10.93
CA ARG A 240 -11.19 8.46 -10.43
C ARG A 240 -11.89 9.18 -9.27
N VAL A 241 -11.15 9.83 -8.38
CA VAL A 241 -11.70 10.63 -7.29
C VAL A 241 -12.43 11.85 -7.81
N GLU A 242 -11.95 12.52 -8.86
CA GLU A 242 -12.65 13.66 -9.47
C GLU A 242 -14.07 13.30 -9.93
N LYS A 243 -14.28 12.05 -10.38
CA LYS A 243 -15.60 11.54 -10.78
C LYS A 243 -16.50 11.17 -9.59
N CYS A 244 -15.92 10.91 -8.42
CA CYS A 244 -16.62 10.43 -7.23
C CYS A 244 -15.90 10.92 -5.96
N PRO A 245 -15.89 12.24 -5.69
CA PRO A 245 -15.10 12.81 -4.60
C PRO A 245 -15.58 12.36 -3.21
N GLU A 246 -16.87 12.01 -3.08
CA GLU A 246 -17.47 11.50 -1.85
C GLU A 246 -16.77 10.25 -1.29
N VAL A 247 -16.11 9.47 -2.15
CA VAL A 247 -15.30 8.30 -1.77
C VAL A 247 -14.23 8.63 -0.73
N LEU A 248 -13.80 9.89 -0.66
CA LEU A 248 -12.77 10.43 0.23
C LEU A 248 -13.32 11.37 1.32
N THR A 249 -14.64 11.42 1.52
CA THR A 249 -15.28 12.19 2.59
C THR A 249 -16.27 11.39 3.42
N VAL A 250 -16.75 10.25 2.93
CA VAL A 250 -17.79 9.45 3.59
C VAL A 250 -17.21 8.65 4.77
N THR A 251 -17.72 8.95 5.98
CA THR A 251 -17.37 8.26 7.22
C THR A 251 -18.49 7.34 7.74
N SER A 252 -19.73 7.45 7.23
CA SER A 252 -20.86 6.61 7.60
C SER A 252 -21.80 6.32 6.40
N SER A 253 -22.65 5.28 6.48
CA SER A 253 -23.62 4.93 5.42
C SER A 253 -24.68 6.00 5.16
N GLU A 254 -24.86 6.93 6.10
CA GLU A 254 -25.87 7.99 6.03
C GLU A 254 -25.40 9.18 5.19
N ASP A 255 -24.09 9.28 4.93
CA ASP A 255 -23.47 10.40 4.21
C ASP A 255 -23.36 10.18 2.69
N PHE A 256 -23.76 8.99 2.19
CA PHE A 256 -23.75 8.71 0.75
C PHE A 256 -25.04 9.27 0.11
N PRO A 257 -24.96 10.22 -0.84
CA PRO A 257 -26.16 10.81 -1.44
C PRO A 257 -27.00 9.74 -2.13
N ALA A 258 -28.29 9.67 -1.80
CA ALA A 258 -29.23 8.84 -2.54
C ALA A 258 -29.25 9.31 -4.01
N GLY A 259 -28.74 8.47 -4.93
CA GLY A 259 -28.63 8.80 -6.34
C GLY A 259 -27.25 9.28 -6.82
N ALA A 260 -26.21 9.25 -5.97
CA ALA A 260 -24.83 9.30 -6.47
C ALA A 260 -24.59 8.08 -7.38
N GLN A 261 -24.72 8.30 -8.69
CA GLN A 261 -24.34 7.30 -9.66
C GLN A 261 -22.82 7.18 -9.59
N LEU A 262 -22.34 6.06 -9.05
CA LEU A 262 -20.98 5.58 -9.29
C LEU A 262 -20.87 5.33 -10.79
N GLY A 263 -20.68 6.40 -11.57
CA GLY A 263 -20.65 6.37 -13.01
C GLY A 263 -19.68 5.28 -13.46
N HIS A 264 -20.24 4.29 -14.15
CA HIS A 264 -19.56 3.12 -14.75
C HIS A 264 -19.11 1.97 -13.85
N LEU A 265 -19.38 1.97 -12.54
CA LEU A 265 -19.21 0.76 -11.73
C LEU A 265 -20.58 0.15 -11.46
N ASP A 266 -21.01 -0.74 -12.35
CA ASP A 266 -22.14 -1.62 -12.07
C ASP A 266 -21.82 -2.50 -10.85
N LEU A 267 -22.20 -2.00 -9.68
CA LEU A 267 -22.06 -2.71 -8.41
C LEU A 267 -23.10 -3.83 -8.22
N SER A 268 -24.00 -4.04 -9.19
CA SER A 268 -25.03 -5.09 -9.14
C SER A 268 -24.56 -6.43 -9.71
N SER A 269 -23.40 -6.47 -10.36
CA SER A 269 -22.85 -7.71 -10.91
C SER A 269 -22.08 -8.51 -9.84
N PRO A 270 -22.51 -9.74 -9.50
CA PRO A 270 -21.67 -10.66 -8.75
C PRO A 270 -20.42 -10.97 -9.58
N ILE A 271 -19.25 -10.84 -8.96
CA ILE A 271 -17.99 -11.30 -9.54
C ILE A 271 -18.16 -12.80 -9.81
N LYS A 272 -18.20 -13.18 -11.09
CA LYS A 272 -17.93 -14.54 -11.54
C LYS A 272 -16.44 -14.71 -11.75
#